data_AF-A0A5K1F443-F1
#
_entry.id   AF-A0A5K1F443-F1
#
_cell.length_a   1.000
_cell.length_b   1.000
_cell.length_c   1.000
_cell.angle_alpha   90.00
_cell.angle_beta   90.00
_cell.angle_gamma   90.00
#
_symmetry.space_group_name_H-M   'P 1'
#
loop_
_entity.id
_entity.type
_entity.pdbx_description
1 polymer ?
#
loop_
_entity_poly.entity_id
_entity_poly.type
_entity_poly.pdbx_seq_one_letter_code
_entity_poly.pdbx_strand_id
1 'polypeptide(L)'
;GVSFSRKTAGFRNYQSSHDSSMFYIGMRILKTRGRRAAYNIYLHESVGGTDYVNSREIACEMVLDPDPKGYTIVPTTIHPGEEAPFVLSVFTKAAIVLEPL
;
A
#
# COMPACT_ATOMS: atom_id res chain seq x y z
N GLY A 1 -35.30 -15.11 31.11
CA GLY A 1 -33.97 -15.75 31.04
C GLY A 1 -33.44 -15.60 29.64
N VAL A 2 -32.26 -15.01 29.47
CA VAL A 2 -31.62 -14.88 28.16
C VAL A 2 -30.77 -16.13 27.91
N SER A 3 -30.98 -16.79 26.77
CA SER A 3 -30.22 -17.97 26.36
C SER A 3 -29.06 -17.53 25.48
N PHE A 4 -27.83 -17.88 25.87
CA PHE A 4 -26.63 -17.66 25.06
C PHE A 4 -26.41 -18.88 24.16
N SER A 5 -26.62 -18.70 22.86
CA SER A 5 -26.16 -19.67 21.86
C SER A 5 -24.63 -19.62 21.78
N ARG A 6 -23.96 -20.71 22.18
CA ARG A 6 -22.53 -20.91 21.96
C ARG A 6 -22.26 -20.95 20.46
N LYS A 7 -21.75 -19.86 19.90
CA LYS A 7 -21.09 -19.88 18.59
C LYS A 7 -19.76 -20.60 18.74
N THR A 8 -19.69 -21.79 18.15
CA THR A 8 -18.47 -22.55 17.88
C THR A 8 -17.41 -21.65 17.24
N ALA A 9 -16.18 -21.73 17.75
CA ALA A 9 -15.02 -21.10 17.15
C ALA A 9 -14.77 -21.72 15.78
N GLY A 10 -15.00 -20.95 14.72
CA GLY A 10 -14.66 -21.36 13.37
C GLY A 10 -15.73 -21.04 12.34
N PHE A 11 -15.91 -19.76 12.02
CA PHE A 11 -16.28 -19.37 10.66
C PHE A 11 -15.55 -18.07 10.33
N ARG A 12 -14.65 -18.18 9.34
CA ARG A 12 -13.97 -17.06 8.69
C ARG A 12 -15.03 -16.05 8.24
N ASN A 13 -15.04 -14.86 8.84
CA ASN A 13 -15.63 -13.70 8.19
C ASN A 13 -14.67 -13.24 7.10
N TYR A 14 -14.62 -13.98 5.99
CA TYR A 14 -14.35 -13.33 4.72
C TYR A 14 -15.62 -12.54 4.42
N GLN A 15 -15.66 -11.26 4.81
CA GLN A 15 -16.48 -10.31 4.08
C GLN A 15 -15.84 -10.13 2.71
N SER A 16 -15.95 -11.18 1.89
CA SER A 16 -15.88 -11.12 0.45
C SER A 16 -17.05 -10.24 0.01
N SER A 17 -16.76 -9.01 -0.37
CA SER A 17 -17.63 -8.26 -1.26
C SER A 17 -17.88 -9.16 -2.47
N HIS A 18 -19.06 -9.74 -2.59
CA HIS A 18 -19.44 -10.53 -3.78
C HIS A 18 -19.78 -9.61 -4.98
N ASP A 19 -19.05 -8.49 -5.05
CA ASP A 19 -19.03 -7.44 -6.08
C ASP A 19 -17.56 -6.94 -6.23
N SER A 20 -16.62 -7.90 -6.21
CA SER A 20 -15.21 -7.79 -5.77
C SER A 20 -14.24 -7.23 -6.80
N SER A 21 -14.25 -5.92 -7.04
CA SER A 21 -13.24 -5.26 -7.89
C SER A 21 -12.25 -4.35 -7.16
N MET A 22 -12.32 -4.24 -5.82
CA MET A 22 -11.49 -3.31 -5.06
C MET A 22 -10.70 -4.02 -3.96
N PHE A 23 -9.39 -3.78 -3.94
CA PHE A 23 -8.47 -4.25 -2.92
C PHE A 23 -8.21 -3.13 -1.90
N TYR A 24 -7.80 -3.52 -0.69
CA TYR A 24 -7.22 -2.55 0.25
C TYR A 24 -5.84 -2.17 -0.27
N ILE A 25 -5.72 -0.94 -0.77
CA ILE A 25 -4.51 -0.42 -1.41
C ILE A 25 -3.78 0.57 -0.50
N GLY A 26 -2.46 0.57 -0.60
CA GLY A 26 -1.54 1.41 0.15
C GLY A 26 -0.31 1.75 -0.67
N MET A 27 0.51 2.67 -0.18
CA MET A 27 1.85 2.91 -0.74
C MET A 27 2.89 3.16 0.36
N ARG A 28 4.15 2.81 0.07
CA ARG A 28 5.31 3.14 0.90
C ARG A 28 6.33 3.92 0.09
N ILE A 29 6.94 4.94 0.72
CA ILE A 29 8.04 5.70 0.13
C ILE A 29 9.30 5.35 0.93
N LEU A 30 10.30 4.80 0.25
CA LEU A 30 11.49 4.22 0.86
C LEU A 30 12.76 4.91 0.37
N LYS A 31 13.79 4.98 1.23
CA LYS A 31 15.17 5.32 0.84
C LYS A 31 15.94 4.13 0.29
N THR A 32 15.30 3.30 -0.54
CA THR A 32 15.99 2.19 -1.22
C THR A 32 16.76 2.63 -2.47
N ARG A 33 16.62 3.89 -2.89
CA ARG A 33 17.43 4.54 -3.93
C ARG A 33 17.24 3.91 -5.32
N GLY A 34 15.99 3.76 -5.74
CA GLY A 34 15.66 3.07 -6.99
C GLY A 34 16.00 1.58 -6.96
N ARG A 35 16.06 0.96 -5.77
CA ARG A 35 16.24 -0.50 -5.65
C ARG A 35 14.98 -1.12 -5.09
N ARG A 36 14.70 -2.36 -5.53
CA ARG A 36 13.60 -3.15 -4.99
C ARG A 36 13.74 -3.26 -3.48
N ALA A 37 12.63 -3.07 -2.78
CA ALA A 37 12.56 -3.44 -1.38
C ALA A 37 12.87 -4.95 -1.25
N ALA A 38 13.61 -5.31 -0.21
CA ALA A 38 13.72 -6.69 0.24
C ALA A 38 12.35 -7.17 0.77
N TYR A 39 12.31 -8.39 1.31
CA TYR A 39 11.06 -9.10 1.65
C TYR A 39 10.07 -8.32 2.54
N ASN A 40 10.53 -7.31 3.28
CA ASN A 40 9.70 -6.52 4.18
C ASN A 40 9.84 -5.02 3.90
N ILE A 41 8.82 -4.44 3.26
CA ILE A 41 8.70 -3.01 2.96
C ILE A 41 8.65 -2.11 4.21
N TYR A 42 8.40 -2.68 5.39
CA TYR A 42 8.39 -1.97 6.67
C TYR A 42 9.76 -1.95 7.36
N LEU A 43 10.71 -2.80 6.96
CA LEU A 43 12.07 -2.84 7.54
C LEU A 43 13.06 -1.89 6.86
N HIS A 44 12.71 -1.37 5.70
CA HIS A 44 13.52 -0.33 5.05
C HIS A 44 13.31 1.02 5.73
N GLU A 45 14.22 1.96 5.47
CA GLU A 45 14.04 3.37 5.84
C GLU A 45 12.82 3.95 5.09
N SER A 46 11.64 3.69 5.65
CA SER A 46 10.37 4.26 5.22
C SER A 46 10.33 5.71 5.66
N VAL A 47 10.16 6.61 4.70
CA VAL A 47 10.05 8.05 4.93
C VAL A 47 8.60 8.54 4.89
N GLY A 48 7.68 7.69 4.43
CA GLY A 48 6.26 8.00 4.41
C GLY A 48 5.45 6.95 3.68
N GLY A 49 4.16 7.26 3.49
CA GLY A 49 3.20 6.37 2.84
C GLY A 49 1.78 6.68 3.26
N THR A 50 0.89 5.75 2.97
CA THR A 50 -0.52 5.84 3.34
C THR A 50 -0.93 4.65 4.21
N ASP A 51 -2.05 4.77 4.91
CA ASP A 51 -2.76 3.59 5.39
C ASP A 51 -3.31 2.78 4.22
N TYR A 52 -3.64 1.52 4.50
CA TYR A 52 -4.33 0.67 3.54
C TYR A 52 -5.83 0.87 3.66
N VAL A 53 -6.47 1.29 2.58
CA VAL A 53 -7.91 1.57 2.55
C VAL A 53 -8.55 0.88 1.35
N ASN A 54 -9.79 0.44 1.52
CA ASN A 54 -10.58 -0.12 0.43
C ASN A 54 -11.20 1.02 -0.37
N SER A 55 -10.41 1.56 -1.29
CA SER A 55 -10.76 2.68 -2.15
C SER A 55 -10.23 2.43 -3.55
N ARG A 56 -10.84 3.10 -4.53
CA ARG A 56 -10.35 3.10 -5.92
C ARG A 56 -9.04 3.88 -6.08
N GLU A 57 -8.83 4.88 -5.23
CA GLU A 57 -7.67 5.77 -5.28
C GLU A 57 -7.21 6.12 -3.86
N ILE A 58 -5.90 6.26 -3.71
CA ILE A 58 -5.23 6.80 -2.52
C ILE A 58 -4.22 7.86 -2.96
N ALA A 59 -4.04 8.90 -2.15
CA ALA A 59 -3.06 9.94 -2.39
C ALA A 59 -2.19 10.17 -1.15
N CYS A 60 -0.97 10.61 -1.38
CA CYS A 60 -0.04 10.99 -0.32
C CYS A 60 0.64 12.29 -0.73
N GLU A 61 0.55 13.32 0.13
CA GLU A 61 1.30 14.56 -0.03
C GLU A 61 2.38 14.61 1.05
N MET A 62 3.62 14.90 0.64
CA MET A 62 4.75 14.99 1.56
C MET A 62 5.83 15.93 1.05
N VAL A 63 6.64 16.44 1.97
CA VAL A 63 7.89 17.15 1.67
C VAL A 63 9.05 16.21 1.94
N LEU A 64 9.89 16.00 0.93
CA LEU A 64 11.08 15.17 1.02
C LEU A 64 12.32 16.05 0.92
N ASP A 65 13.34 15.71 1.70
CA ASP A 65 14.67 16.28 1.51
C ASP A 65 15.22 15.83 0.13
N PRO A 66 15.99 16.66 -0.57
CA PRO A 66 16.65 16.21 -1.79
C PRO A 66 17.64 15.07 -1.50
N ASP A 67 17.42 13.90 -2.10
CA ASP A 67 18.38 12.78 -2.09
C ASP A 67 18.89 12.55 -3.52
N PRO A 68 20.20 12.76 -3.80
CA PRO A 68 20.79 12.51 -5.12
C PRO A 68 20.60 11.09 -5.64
N LYS A 69 20.35 10.12 -4.75
CA LYS A 69 20.11 8.72 -5.10
C LYS A 69 18.62 8.39 -5.24
N GLY A 70 17.76 9.37 -5.02
CA GLY A 70 16.32 9.26 -5.18
C GLY A 70 15.62 8.39 -4.14
N TYR A 71 14.30 8.32 -4.31
CA TYR A 71 13.38 7.54 -3.47
C TYR A 71 12.75 6.42 -4.28
N THR A 72 12.15 5.46 -3.59
CA THR A 72 11.38 4.39 -4.23
C THR A 72 9.96 4.41 -3.71
N ILE A 73 8.99 4.51 -4.63
CA ILE A 73 7.57 4.41 -4.35
C ILE A 73 7.18 2.94 -4.55
N VAL A 74 6.57 2.34 -3.53
CA VAL A 74 6.13 0.95 -3.53
C VAL A 74 4.60 0.94 -3.36
N PRO A 75 3.82 0.96 -4.45
CA PRO A 75 2.37 0.75 -4.40
C PRO A 75 2.07 -0.73 -4.16
N THR A 76 1.15 -1.04 -3.24
CA THR A 76 0.91 -2.41 -2.74
C THR A 76 -0.53 -2.62 -2.30
N THR A 77 -0.99 -3.86 -2.39
CA THR A 77 -2.18 -4.36 -1.69
C THR A 77 -1.81 -4.81 -0.27
N ILE A 78 -2.79 -4.89 0.63
CA ILE A 78 -2.55 -5.27 2.04
C ILE A 78 -2.21 -6.76 2.18
N HIS A 79 -2.74 -7.60 1.29
CA HIS A 79 -2.53 -9.04 1.32
C HIS A 79 -1.67 -9.49 0.12
N PRO A 80 -0.65 -10.34 0.36
CA PRO A 80 0.11 -10.94 -0.73
C PRO A 80 -0.79 -11.75 -1.68
N GLY A 81 -0.43 -11.75 -2.97
CA GLY A 81 -1.17 -12.47 -4.01
C GLY A 81 -2.39 -11.73 -4.56
N GLU A 82 -2.73 -10.56 -4.02
CA GLU A 82 -3.72 -9.67 -4.60
C GLU A 82 -3.06 -8.78 -5.67
N GLU A 83 -3.04 -9.27 -6.91
CA GLU A 83 -2.50 -8.55 -8.06
C GLU A 83 -3.61 -7.79 -8.81
N ALA A 84 -3.32 -6.54 -9.18
CA ALA A 84 -4.23 -5.69 -9.93
C ALA A 84 -3.46 -4.69 -10.79
N PRO A 85 -3.99 -4.28 -11.95
CA PRO A 85 -3.47 -3.14 -12.68
C PRO A 85 -3.70 -1.85 -11.89
N PHE A 86 -2.74 -0.92 -11.95
CA PHE A 86 -2.84 0.39 -11.31
C PHE A 86 -2.19 1.48 -12.17
N VAL A 87 -2.50 2.74 -11.84
CA VAL A 87 -1.84 3.91 -12.41
C VAL A 87 -1.21 4.69 -11.25
N LEU A 88 0.06 5.07 -11.41
CA LEU A 88 0.76 5.93 -10.47
C LEU A 88 0.96 7.31 -11.10
N SER A 89 0.35 8.33 -10.49
CA SER A 89 0.51 9.73 -10.87
C SER A 89 1.40 10.43 -9.85
N VAL A 90 2.44 11.14 -10.31
CA VAL A 90 3.39 11.87 -9.45
C VAL A 90 3.36 13.35 -9.83
N PHE A 91 3.07 14.19 -8.85
CA PHE A 91 3.04 15.65 -9.00
C PHE A 91 4.14 16.24 -8.13
N THR A 92 5.07 16.98 -8.74
CA THR A 92 6.20 17.59 -8.03
C THR A 92 6.35 19.06 -8.39
N LYS A 93 6.86 19.84 -7.42
CA LYS A 93 7.27 21.24 -7.66
C LYS A 93 8.64 21.33 -8.32
N ALA A 94 9.49 20.33 -8.11
CA ALA A 94 10.82 20.22 -8.70
C ALA A 94 10.80 19.27 -9.91
N ALA A 95 11.75 19.46 -10.83
CA ALA A 95 11.99 18.52 -11.91
C ALA A 95 12.52 17.19 -11.34
N ILE A 96 11.89 16.09 -11.73
CA ILE A 96 12.26 14.74 -11.31
C ILE A 96 12.27 13.80 -12.53
N VAL A 97 12.95 12.67 -12.37
CA VAL A 97 12.86 11.54 -13.28
C VAL A 97 12.09 10.44 -12.56
N LEU A 98 11.02 9.95 -13.19
CA LEU A 98 10.22 8.82 -12.71
C LEU A 98 10.48 7.62 -13.62
N GLU A 99 11.09 6.57 -13.09
CA GLU A 99 11.47 5.36 -13.83
C GLU A 99 10.90 4.11 -13.14
N PRO A 100 10.37 3.14 -13.91
CA PRO A 100 9.98 1.84 -13.38
C PRO A 100 11.20 0.99 -13.01
N LEU A 101 11.03 0.09 -12.03
CA LEU A 101 12.02 -0.89 -11.55
C LEU A 101 11.74 -2.32 -12.03
#